data_AF-A0A645HQH7-F1
#
_entry.id   AF-A0A645HQH7-F1
#
_cell.length_a   1.000
_cell.length_b   1.000
_cell.length_c   1.000
_cell.angle_alpha   90.00
_cell.angle_beta   90.00
_cell.angle_gamma   90.00
#
_symmetry.space_group_name_H-M   'P 1'
#
loop_
_entity.id
_entity.type
_entity.pdbx_description
1 polymer ?
#
loop_
_entity_poly.entity_id
_entity_poly.type
_entity_poly.pdbx_seq_one_letter_code
_entity_poly.pdbx_strand_id
1 'polypeptide(L)'
;MNRKAKYSMSSIAILGVLVGRLLNRVLTHYFGNNASNLIVAICLAVVFGAILLSIVMKQYATGIGMFVISIPLLIEGIGLYLNNMDLVGLGILLIFIVCPIMMIVIKRLRKNS
;
A
#
# COMPACT_ATOMS: atom_id res chain seq x y z
N MET A 1 23.85 -3.33 -0.26
CA MET A 1 22.91 -2.31 -0.79
C MET A 1 23.61 -0.96 -0.71
N ASN A 2 23.80 -0.28 -1.84
CA ASN A 2 24.65 0.92 -1.94
C ASN A 2 24.09 2.06 -1.06
N ARG A 3 24.91 2.75 -0.24
CA ARG A 3 24.41 3.72 0.78
C ARG A 3 23.51 4.80 0.16
N LYS A 4 23.81 5.27 -1.05
CA LYS A 4 22.99 6.24 -1.80
C LYS A 4 21.55 5.76 -2.05
N ALA A 5 21.35 4.47 -2.38
CA ALA A 5 20.02 3.92 -2.64
C ALA A 5 19.17 3.80 -1.36
N LYS A 6 19.81 3.60 -0.20
CA LYS A 6 19.12 3.52 1.10
C LYS A 6 18.53 4.89 1.50
N TYR A 7 19.29 5.97 1.36
CA TYR A 7 18.80 7.34 1.61
C TYR A 7 17.67 7.73 0.64
N SER A 8 17.78 7.33 -0.63
CA SER A 8 16.71 7.57 -1.61
C SER A 8 15.39 6.91 -1.23
N MET A 9 15.38 5.62 -0.85
CA MET A 9 14.13 4.93 -0.45
C MET A 9 13.48 5.57 0.80
N SER A 10 14.27 5.88 1.83
CA SER A 10 13.74 6.52 3.03
C SER A 10 13.16 7.90 2.73
N SER A 11 13.81 8.68 1.86
CA SER A 11 13.30 10.00 1.44
C SER A 11 11.97 9.91 0.68
N ILE A 12 11.82 8.91 -0.21
CA ILE A 12 10.58 8.67 -0.95
C ILE A 12 9.44 8.30 0.00
N ALA A 13 9.71 7.45 1.00
CA ALA A 13 8.71 7.07 1.99
C ALA A 13 8.25 8.27 2.83
N ILE A 14 9.20 9.10 3.29
CA ILE A 14 8.89 10.31 4.07
C ILE A 14 8.09 11.31 3.24
N LEU A 15 8.50 11.56 1.99
CA LEU A 15 7.77 12.43 1.05
C LEU A 15 6.36 11.90 0.79
N GLY A 16 6.21 10.59 0.57
CA GLY A 16 4.91 9.96 0.37
C GLY A 16 3.96 10.17 1.55
N VAL A 17 4.45 10.00 2.78
CA VAL A 17 3.64 10.24 4.00
C VAL A 17 3.28 11.72 4.16
N LEU A 18 4.21 12.64 3.90
CA LEU A 18 3.95 14.08 3.98
C LEU A 18 2.92 14.54 2.95
N VAL A 19 3.10 14.10 1.69
CA VAL A 19 2.15 14.40 0.59
C VAL A 19 0.79 13.78 0.88
N GLY A 20 0.74 12.54 1.37
CA GLY A 20 -0.51 11.88 1.75
C GLY A 20 -1.25 12.62 2.87
N ARG A 21 -0.53 13.11 3.89
CA ARG A 21 -1.13 13.93 4.96
C ARG A 21 -1.64 15.28 4.46
N LEU A 22 -0.90 15.93 3.57
CA LEU A 22 -1.33 17.20 2.96
C LEU A 22 -2.58 16.99 2.10
N LEU A 23 -2.58 15.97 1.24
CA LEU A 23 -3.76 15.59 0.44
C LEU A 23 -4.95 15.26 1.33
N ASN A 24 -4.75 14.50 2.41
CA ASN A 24 -5.83 14.21 3.35
C ASN A 24 -6.43 15.48 3.93
N ARG A 25 -5.59 16.39 4.45
CA ARG A 25 -6.06 17.67 5.01
C ARG A 25 -6.86 18.48 4.00
N VAL A 26 -6.37 18.61 2.76
CA VAL A 26 -7.07 19.32 1.69
C VAL A 26 -8.41 18.64 1.40
N LEU A 27 -8.42 17.33 1.19
CA LEU A 27 -9.62 16.59 0.84
C LEU A 27 -10.66 16.59 1.98
N THR A 28 -10.25 16.47 3.24
CA THR A 28 -11.18 16.60 4.39
C THR A 28 -11.82 17.98 4.48
N HIS A 29 -11.13 19.05 4.05
CA HIS A 29 -11.71 20.38 4.01
C HIS A 29 -12.81 20.51 2.94
N TYR A 30 -12.65 19.86 1.79
CA TYR A 30 -13.61 19.95 0.67
C TYR A 30 -14.74 18.90 0.72
N PHE A 31 -14.44 17.67 1.16
CA PHE A 31 -15.35 16.52 1.09
C PHE A 31 -15.85 16.05 2.48
N GLY A 32 -15.40 16.69 3.56
CA GLY A 32 -15.83 16.37 4.92
C GLY A 32 -15.59 14.89 5.28
N ASN A 33 -16.60 14.23 5.84
CA ASN A 33 -16.53 12.83 6.27
C ASN A 33 -16.30 11.83 5.11
N ASN A 34 -16.62 12.20 3.87
CA ASN A 34 -16.43 11.33 2.71
C ASN A 34 -15.00 11.37 2.16
N ALA A 35 -14.16 12.27 2.65
CA ALA A 35 -12.77 12.41 2.20
C ALA A 35 -11.96 11.12 2.40
N SER A 36 -12.18 10.41 3.50
CA SER A 36 -11.48 9.15 3.81
C SER A 36 -11.73 8.09 2.74
N ASN A 37 -12.98 7.91 2.31
CA ASN A 37 -13.34 6.95 1.27
C ASN A 37 -12.73 7.32 -0.08
N LEU A 38 -12.70 8.62 -0.40
CA LEU A 38 -12.11 9.12 -1.64
C LEU A 38 -10.59 8.92 -1.68
N ILE A 39 -9.90 9.14 -0.57
CA ILE A 39 -8.45 8.90 -0.45
C ILE A 39 -8.13 7.42 -0.63
N VAL A 40 -8.88 6.54 0.03
CA VAL A 40 -8.74 5.09 -0.12
C VAL A 40 -8.94 4.67 -1.58
N ALA A 41 -9.96 5.20 -2.25
CA ALA A 41 -10.23 4.89 -3.66
C ALA A 41 -9.06 5.29 -4.58
N ILE A 42 -8.49 6.49 -4.37
CA ILE A 42 -7.30 6.95 -5.12
C ILE A 42 -6.10 6.05 -4.82
N CYS A 43 -5.86 5.72 -3.56
CA CYS A 43 -4.77 4.83 -3.17
C CYS A 43 -4.89 3.45 -3.83
N LEU A 44 -6.08 2.85 -3.81
CA LEU A 44 -6.32 1.56 -4.47
C LEU A 44 -6.10 1.65 -5.99
N ALA A 45 -6.58 2.72 -6.64
CA ALA A 45 -6.37 2.92 -8.07
C ALA A 45 -4.87 2.98 -8.43
N VAL A 46 -4.06 3.69 -7.63
CA VAL A 46 -2.60 3.76 -7.81
C VAL A 46 -1.94 2.39 -7.61
N VAL A 47 -2.35 1.64 -6.58
CA VAL A 47 -1.80 0.31 -6.30
C VAL A 47 -2.12 -0.68 -7.42
N PHE A 48 -3.37 -0.73 -7.88
CA PHE A 48 -3.74 -1.61 -9.01
C PHE A 48 -3.05 -1.19 -10.31
N GLY A 49 -2.88 0.11 -10.55
CA GLY A 49 -2.09 0.63 -11.67
C GLY A 49 -0.63 0.14 -11.62
N ALA A 50 0.00 0.15 -10.45
CA ALA A 50 1.37 -0.34 -10.27
C ALA A 50 1.48 -1.87 -10.48
N ILE A 51 0.47 -2.63 -10.05
CA ILE A 51 0.40 -4.08 -10.29
C ILE A 51 0.28 -4.36 -11.79
N LEU A 52 -0.63 -3.68 -12.49
CA LEU A 52 -0.81 -3.81 -13.94
C LEU A 52 0.49 -3.47 -14.68
N LEU A 53 1.14 -2.36 -14.33
CA LEU A 53 2.42 -1.97 -14.93
C LEU A 53 3.48 -3.06 -14.73
N SER A 54 3.55 -3.68 -13.55
CA SER A 54 4.51 -4.75 -13.26
C SER A 54 4.28 -6.00 -14.11
N ILE A 55 3.01 -6.33 -14.39
CA ILE A 55 2.64 -7.42 -15.30
C ILE A 55 3.09 -7.11 -16.73
N VAL A 56 2.83 -5.88 -17.21
CA VAL A 56 3.25 -5.43 -18.56
C VAL A 56 4.77 -5.46 -18.70
N MET A 57 5.50 -5.07 -17.65
CA MET A 57 6.97 -5.14 -17.61
C MET A 57 7.53 -6.55 -17.39
N LYS A 58 6.67 -7.59 -17.39
CA LYS A 58 7.02 -9.01 -17.17
C LYS A 58 7.70 -9.28 -15.81
N GLN A 59 7.51 -8.41 -14.82
CA GLN A 59 8.03 -8.56 -13.46
C GLN A 59 7.02 -9.28 -12.57
N TYR A 60 6.66 -10.51 -12.94
CA TYR A 60 5.55 -11.24 -12.31
C TYR A 60 5.75 -11.49 -10.81
N ALA A 61 6.98 -11.79 -10.36
CA ALA A 61 7.27 -12.00 -8.94
C ALA A 61 6.99 -10.73 -8.10
N THR A 62 7.37 -9.56 -8.62
CA THR A 62 7.11 -8.27 -7.97
C THR A 62 5.62 -7.93 -8.00
N GLY A 63 4.95 -8.18 -9.13
CA GLY A 63 3.51 -7.97 -9.27
C GLY A 63 2.68 -8.81 -8.30
N ILE A 64 2.97 -10.10 -8.17
CA ILE A 64 2.33 -11.00 -7.20
C ILE A 64 2.60 -10.52 -5.77
N GLY A 65 3.84 -10.11 -5.48
CA GLY A 65 4.18 -9.59 -4.16
C GLY A 65 3.38 -8.33 -3.79
N MET A 66 3.24 -7.39 -4.72
CA MET A 66 2.43 -6.19 -4.51
C MET A 66 0.94 -6.50 -4.39
N PHE A 67 0.44 -7.48 -5.15
CA PHE A 67 -0.94 -7.93 -5.03
C PHE A 67 -1.24 -8.48 -3.63
N VAL A 68 -0.39 -9.36 -3.10
CA VAL A 68 -0.57 -9.92 -1.74
C VAL A 68 -0.52 -8.82 -0.67
N ILE A 69 0.40 -7.86 -0.79
CA ILE A 69 0.51 -6.72 0.14
C ILE A 69 -0.70 -5.77 0.03
N SER A 70 -1.41 -5.74 -1.10
CA SER A 70 -2.59 -4.90 -1.29
C SER A 70 -3.87 -5.47 -0.65
N ILE A 71 -3.91 -6.76 -0.29
CA ILE A 71 -5.09 -7.41 0.29
C ILE A 71 -5.53 -6.75 1.62
N PRO A 72 -4.64 -6.51 2.60
CA PRO A 72 -5.02 -5.80 3.83
C PRO A 72 -5.57 -4.40 3.57
N LEU A 73 -5.02 -3.69 2.58
CA LEU A 73 -5.48 -2.37 2.14
C LEU A 73 -6.90 -2.41 1.56
N LEU A 74 -7.25 -3.48 0.84
CA LEU A 74 -8.62 -3.67 0.35
C LEU A 74 -9.60 -3.91 1.49
N ILE A 75 -9.23 -4.76 2.46
CA ILE A 75 -10.08 -5.06 3.62
C ILE A 75 -10.30 -3.79 4.46
N GLU A 76 -9.23 -3.03 4.70
CA GLU A 76 -9.30 -1.74 5.40
C GLU A 76 -10.19 -0.75 4.63
N GLY A 77 -10.03 -0.65 3.32
CA GLY A 77 -10.83 0.23 2.48
C GLY A 77 -12.31 -0.11 2.46
N ILE A 78 -12.65 -1.41 2.44
CA ILE A 78 -14.03 -1.89 2.58
C ILE A 78 -14.57 -1.55 3.98
N GLY A 79 -13.76 -1.74 5.02
CA GLY A 79 -14.11 -1.38 6.40
C GLY A 79 -14.45 0.12 6.54
N LEU A 80 -13.62 0.99 5.97
CA LEU A 80 -13.88 2.44 5.94
C LEU A 80 -15.14 2.79 5.16
N TYR A 81 -15.36 2.15 3.99
CA TYR A 81 -16.56 2.38 3.19
C TYR A 81 -17.85 1.98 3.93
N LEU A 82 -17.81 0.89 4.70
CA LEU A 82 -18.93 0.40 5.50
C LEU A 82 -19.04 1.05 6.90
N ASN A 83 -18.14 1.98 7.24
CA ASN A 83 -17.98 2.51 8.61
C ASN A 83 -17.84 1.40 9.68
N ASN A 84 -17.25 0.27 9.31
CA ASN A 84 -17.06 -0.88 10.20
C ASN A 84 -15.61 -0.88 10.71
N MET A 85 -15.44 -0.38 11.94
CA MET A 85 -14.12 -0.24 12.58
C MET A 85 -13.45 -1.59 12.89
N ASP A 86 -14.21 -2.67 13.03
CA ASP A 86 -13.65 -4.01 13.25
C ASP A 86 -12.94 -4.51 11.98
N LEU A 87 -13.54 -4.26 10.81
CA LEU A 87 -12.91 -4.57 9.51
C LEU A 87 -11.63 -3.74 9.28
N VAL A 88 -11.65 -2.46 9.66
CA VAL A 88 -10.47 -1.59 9.62
C VAL A 88 -9.37 -2.14 10.52
N GLY A 89 -9.71 -2.50 11.77
CA GLY A 89 -8.77 -3.10 12.71
C GLY A 89 -8.18 -4.43 12.21
N LEU A 90 -9.00 -5.27 11.58
CA LEU A 90 -8.57 -6.53 10.98
C LEU A 90 -7.61 -6.30 9.79
N GLY A 91 -7.88 -5.30 8.95
CA GLY A 91 -6.97 -4.86 7.90
C GLY A 91 -5.60 -4.48 8.44
N ILE A 92 -5.56 -3.64 9.48
CA ILE A 92 -4.30 -3.23 10.14
C ILE A 92 -3.56 -4.44 10.72
N LEU A 93 -4.28 -5.35 11.40
CA LEU A 93 -3.68 -6.54 11.98
C LEU A 93 -3.08 -7.46 10.90
N LEU A 94 -3.76 -7.59 9.76
CA LEU A 94 -3.24 -8.35 8.61
C LEU A 94 -1.96 -7.74 8.04
N ILE A 95 -1.77 -6.41 8.04
CA ILE A 95 -0.51 -5.79 7.59
C ILE A 95 0.67 -6.33 8.39
N PHE A 96 0.52 -6.48 9.71
CA PHE A 96 1.56 -6.99 10.61
C PHE A 96 1.85 -8.49 10.40
N ILE A 97 0.93 -9.26 9.82
CA ILE A 97 1.12 -10.68 9.51
C ILE A 97 1.69 -10.86 8.09
N VAL A 98 1.08 -10.19 7.11
CA VAL A 98 1.40 -10.33 5.68
C VAL A 98 2.79 -9.76 5.37
N CYS A 99 3.15 -8.59 5.92
CA CYS A 99 4.45 -7.97 5.61
C CYS A 99 5.65 -8.86 6.00
N PRO A 100 5.74 -9.42 7.24
CA PRO A 100 6.83 -10.32 7.60
C PRO A 100 6.90 -11.58 6.73
N ILE A 101 5.75 -12.20 6.46
CA ILE A 101 5.67 -13.40 5.61
C ILE A 101 6.24 -13.08 4.23
N MET A 102 5.82 -11.96 3.63
CA MET A 102 6.29 -11.56 2.31
C MET A 102 7.78 -11.23 2.29
N MET A 103 8.32 -10.61 3.33
CA MET A 103 9.77 -10.41 3.44
C MET A 103 10.55 -11.73 3.43
N ILE A 104 10.02 -12.78 4.08
CA ILE A 104 10.64 -14.11 4.09
C ILE A 104 10.54 -14.76 2.70
N VAL A 105 9.36 -14.71 2.07
CA VAL A 105 9.11 -15.29 0.75
C VAL A 105 9.98 -14.66 -0.33
N ILE A 106 10.03 -13.32 -0.39
CA ILE A 106 10.84 -12.59 -1.38
C ILE A 106 12.34 -12.90 -1.20
N LYS A 107 12.82 -12.98 0.05
CA LYS A 107 14.21 -13.37 0.32
C LYS A 107 14.53 -14.78 -0.17
N ARG A 108 13.61 -15.74 -0.01
CA ARG A 108 13.79 -17.11 -0.51
C ARG A 108 13.77 -17.16 -2.04
N LEU A 109 12.83 -16.49 -2.69
CA LEU A 109 12.73 -16.45 -4.15
C LEU A 109 13.99 -15.87 -4.79
N ARG A 110 14.55 -14.79 -4.22
CA ARG A 110 15.79 -14.19 -4.73
C ARG A 110 17.04 -15.05 -4.51
N LYS A 111 17.05 -15.94 -3.51
CA LYS A 111 18.19 -16.84 -3.26
C LYS A 111 18.22 -18.02 -4.26
N ASN A 112 17.06 -18.41 -4.77
CA ASN A 112 16.90 -19.55 -5.68
C ASN A 112 16.84 -19.15 -7.17
N SER A 113 16.95 -17.86 -7.48
CA SER A 113 16.94 -17.31 -8.83
C SER A 113 18.30 -16.72 -9.17
#